data_AF-A0A0G1F2W0-F1
#
_entry.id   AF-A0A0G1F2W0-F1
#
_cell.length_a   1.000
_cell.length_b   1.000
_cell.length_c   1.000
_cell.angle_alpha   90.00
_cell.angle_beta   90.00
_cell.angle_gamma   90.00
#
_symmetry.space_group_name_H-M   'P 1'
#
loop_
_entity.id
_entity.type
_entity.pdbx_description
1 polymer ?
#
loop_
_entity_poly.entity_id
_entity_poly.type
_entity_poly.pdbx_seq_one_letter_code
_entity_poly.pdbx_strand_id
1 'polypeptide(L)'
;MSERNRNDEFKDEDRLGKVGRKLIAQERSVSFRCVHCKAEIPTAAPGTTHRNHCPLCLWSRHVDESIGDRKSKCLSSMEPMGLVFKNTGAELMVVHKCLGCGKISKNRIAADDNSFVILTLIRRSLDILPDERETFRRMGIDLCTDEEMVRRLLYGQSFSSEK
;
A
#
# COMPACT_ATOMS: atom_id res chain seq x y z
N MET A 1 -31.90 -16.83 30.00
CA MET A 1 -30.77 -17.35 29.21
C MET A 1 -31.36 -17.84 27.90
N SER A 2 -31.40 -16.98 26.87
CA SER A 2 -31.87 -17.36 25.53
C SER A 2 -30.66 -17.69 24.67
N GLU A 3 -30.58 -18.95 24.27
CA GLU A 3 -29.59 -19.47 23.34
C GLU A 3 -29.70 -18.69 22.02
N ARG A 4 -28.69 -17.88 21.71
CA ARG A 4 -28.57 -17.28 20.38
C ARG A 4 -28.31 -18.41 19.39
N ASN A 5 -29.25 -18.56 18.48
CA ASN A 5 -29.26 -19.61 17.48
C ASN A 5 -28.05 -19.42 16.54
N ARG A 6 -27.18 -20.43 16.42
CA ARG A 6 -25.97 -20.44 15.55
C ARG A 6 -26.26 -20.22 14.05
N ASN A 7 -27.54 -20.17 13.68
CA ASN A 7 -28.00 -20.03 12.30
C ASN A 7 -28.19 -18.58 11.82
N ASP A 8 -28.05 -17.57 12.69
CA ASP A 8 -28.13 -16.15 12.28
C ASP A 8 -26.79 -15.58 11.80
N GLU A 9 -25.66 -16.26 11.99
CA GLU A 9 -24.35 -15.82 11.49
C GLU A 9 -24.12 -16.11 9.99
N PHE A 10 -24.98 -16.92 9.36
CA PHE A 10 -24.87 -17.32 7.95
C PHE A 10 -25.82 -16.58 7.00
N LYS A 11 -26.45 -15.47 7.43
CA LYS A 11 -27.35 -14.67 6.57
C LYS A 11 -26.73 -13.41 5.97
N ASP A 12 -25.49 -13.06 6.34
CA ASP A 12 -24.82 -11.86 5.80
C ASP A 12 -23.94 -12.11 4.55
N GLU A 13 -23.80 -13.36 4.10
CA GLU A 13 -23.00 -13.68 2.90
C GLU A 13 -23.64 -13.24 1.57
N ASP A 14 -24.95 -12.93 1.57
CA ASP A 14 -25.69 -12.63 0.35
C ASP A 14 -25.74 -11.14 -0.03
N ARG A 15 -25.13 -10.26 0.79
CA ARG A 15 -24.99 -8.81 0.49
C ARG A 15 -23.67 -8.45 -0.20
N LEU A 16 -22.77 -9.41 -0.40
CA LEU A 16 -21.48 -9.18 -1.03
C LEU A 16 -21.63 -9.34 -2.55
N GLY A 17 -21.57 -8.22 -3.28
CA GLY A 17 -21.52 -8.24 -4.74
C GLY A 17 -20.35 -9.09 -5.26
N LYS A 18 -20.35 -9.44 -6.56
CA LYS A 18 -19.35 -10.33 -7.20
C LYS A 18 -17.89 -10.00 -6.84
N VAL A 19 -17.58 -8.70 -6.68
CA VAL A 19 -16.24 -8.23 -6.29
C VAL A 19 -15.90 -8.66 -4.86
N GLY A 20 -16.80 -8.45 -3.89
CA GLY A 20 -16.57 -8.81 -2.48
C GLY A 20 -16.31 -10.31 -2.28
N ARG A 21 -17.10 -11.17 -2.94
CA ARG A 21 -16.89 -12.64 -2.90
C ARG A 21 -15.50 -13.03 -3.42
N LYS A 22 -15.04 -12.39 -4.51
CA LYS A 22 -13.70 -12.63 -5.04
C LYS A 22 -12.60 -12.20 -4.07
N LEU A 23 -12.82 -11.18 -3.26
CA LEU A 23 -11.81 -10.69 -2.33
C LEU A 23 -11.67 -11.58 -1.10
N ILE A 24 -12.78 -12.08 -0.57
CA ILE A 24 -12.77 -13.08 0.52
C ILE A 24 -12.05 -14.35 0.06
N ALA A 25 -12.33 -14.82 -1.17
CA ALA A 25 -11.59 -15.94 -1.76
C ALA A 25 -10.09 -15.61 -1.91
N GLN A 26 -9.75 -14.37 -2.27
CA GLN A 26 -8.37 -13.91 -2.41
C GLN A 26 -7.63 -13.83 -1.06
N GLU A 27 -8.31 -13.57 0.05
CA GLU A 27 -7.70 -13.55 1.38
C GLU A 27 -7.16 -14.93 1.80
N ARG A 28 -7.79 -16.00 1.32
CA ARG A 28 -7.33 -17.39 1.48
C ARG A 28 -6.35 -17.84 0.39
N SER A 29 -6.06 -16.98 -0.59
CA SER A 29 -5.16 -17.29 -1.71
C SER A 29 -3.71 -16.94 -1.38
N VAL A 30 -2.80 -17.74 -1.92
CA VAL A 30 -1.35 -17.48 -1.85
C VAL A 30 -0.90 -16.40 -2.85
N SER A 31 -1.78 -15.99 -3.76
CA SER A 31 -1.53 -14.94 -4.76
C SER A 31 -2.75 -14.05 -5.03
N PHE A 32 -2.51 -12.88 -5.62
CA PHE A 32 -3.55 -12.02 -6.18
C PHE A 32 -3.14 -11.36 -7.48
N ARG A 33 -4.13 -11.03 -8.31
CA ARG A 33 -3.92 -10.25 -9.53
C ARG A 33 -3.94 -8.75 -9.22
N CYS A 34 -2.86 -8.04 -9.54
CA CYS A 34 -2.75 -6.60 -9.35
C CYS A 34 -3.85 -5.85 -10.14
N VAL A 35 -4.50 -4.88 -9.50
CA VAL A 35 -5.56 -4.08 -10.15
C VAL A 35 -5.02 -3.12 -11.20
N HIS A 36 -3.75 -2.72 -11.11
CA HIS A 36 -3.09 -1.79 -12.04
C HIS A 36 -2.37 -2.54 -13.16
N CYS A 37 -1.21 -3.16 -12.88
CA CYS A 37 -0.38 -3.81 -13.90
C CYS A 37 -0.83 -5.22 -14.30
N LYS A 38 -1.86 -5.77 -13.64
CA LYS A 38 -2.43 -7.10 -13.93
C LYS A 38 -1.53 -8.32 -13.69
N ALA A 39 -0.31 -8.13 -13.18
CA ALA A 39 0.58 -9.21 -12.76
C ALA A 39 -0.02 -10.03 -11.61
N GLU A 40 0.36 -11.30 -11.52
CA GLU A 40 0.04 -12.18 -10.39
C GLU A 40 1.12 -12.06 -9.31
N ILE A 41 0.70 -11.70 -8.10
CA ILE A 41 1.58 -11.29 -7.00
C ILE A 41 1.35 -12.21 -5.79
N PRO A 42 2.41 -12.77 -5.18
CA PRO A 42 2.29 -13.52 -3.93
C PRO A 42 1.73 -12.65 -2.80
N THR A 43 0.83 -13.20 -1.98
CA THR A 43 0.30 -12.51 -0.80
C THR A 43 1.32 -12.42 0.33
N ALA A 44 2.26 -13.36 0.39
CA ALA A 44 3.41 -13.32 1.29
C ALA A 44 4.41 -12.23 0.87
N ALA A 45 4.96 -11.52 1.85
CA ALA A 45 5.99 -10.50 1.65
C ALA A 45 6.98 -10.52 2.82
N PRO A 46 8.30 -10.44 2.57
CA PRO A 46 9.29 -10.34 3.65
C PRO A 46 9.04 -9.11 4.53
N GLY A 47 9.03 -9.31 5.85
CA GLY A 47 8.94 -8.21 6.82
C GLY A 47 7.55 -7.59 7.01
N THR A 48 6.48 -8.20 6.46
CA THR A 48 5.09 -7.79 6.72
C THR A 48 4.15 -9.01 6.83
N THR A 49 3.15 -8.95 7.70
CA THR A 49 2.12 -10.01 7.81
C THR A 49 1.19 -10.02 6.58
N HIS A 50 0.92 -8.86 6.01
CA HIS A 50 0.01 -8.70 4.87
C HIS A 50 0.60 -7.78 3.82
N ARG A 51 0.78 -8.30 2.60
CA ARG A 51 1.08 -7.47 1.44
C ARG A 51 -0.12 -6.58 1.10
N ASN A 52 0.15 -5.30 0.91
CA ASN A 52 -0.89 -4.29 0.59
C ASN A 52 -0.74 -3.71 -0.82
N HIS A 53 0.44 -3.81 -1.44
CA HIS A 53 0.69 -3.30 -2.79
C HIS A 53 1.42 -4.32 -3.64
N CYS A 54 1.38 -4.12 -4.95
CA CYS A 54 2.15 -4.90 -5.91
C CYS A 54 3.64 -4.50 -5.85
N PRO A 55 4.59 -5.44 -5.66
CA PRO A 55 6.02 -5.10 -5.60
C PRO A 55 6.55 -4.57 -6.94
N LEU A 56 5.89 -4.90 -8.05
CA LEU A 56 6.32 -4.51 -9.39
C LEU A 56 5.88 -3.11 -9.81
N CYS A 57 4.85 -2.53 -9.18
CA CYS A 57 4.35 -1.21 -9.56
C CYS A 57 3.90 -0.32 -8.39
N LEU A 58 3.97 -0.83 -7.16
CA LEU A 58 3.56 -0.19 -5.91
C LEU A 58 2.09 0.22 -5.80
N TRP A 59 1.24 -0.09 -6.79
CA TRP A 59 -0.20 0.12 -6.68
C TRP A 59 -0.84 -0.85 -5.69
N SER A 60 -1.80 -0.33 -4.94
CA SER A 60 -2.57 -1.04 -3.92
C SER A 60 -4.05 -1.13 -4.33
N ARG A 61 -4.84 -1.86 -3.53
CA ARG A 61 -6.31 -1.85 -3.57
C ARG A 61 -6.83 -1.50 -2.18
N HIS A 62 -7.83 -0.63 -2.11
CA HIS A 62 -8.45 -0.25 -0.85
C HIS A 62 -9.33 -1.39 -0.33
N VAL A 63 -8.73 -2.23 0.51
CA VAL A 63 -9.37 -3.40 1.12
C VAL A 63 -9.58 -3.24 2.62
N ASP A 64 -8.90 -2.31 3.27
CA ASP A 64 -8.91 -2.12 4.72
C ASP A 64 -9.72 -0.88 5.14
N GLU A 65 -10.72 -1.03 6.02
CA GLU A 65 -11.31 0.12 6.72
C GLU A 65 -10.41 0.54 7.89
N SER A 66 -9.99 -0.44 8.69
CA SER A 66 -8.91 -0.34 9.67
C SER A 66 -7.73 -1.21 9.25
N ILE A 67 -6.52 -0.89 9.72
CA ILE A 67 -5.29 -1.59 9.31
C ILE A 67 -5.45 -3.10 9.47
N GLY A 68 -5.37 -3.83 8.35
CA GLY A 68 -5.41 -5.29 8.31
C GLY A 68 -6.79 -5.93 8.47
N ASP A 69 -7.87 -5.16 8.59
CA ASP A 69 -9.21 -5.73 8.82
C ASP A 69 -9.89 -6.28 7.57
N ARG A 70 -9.39 -5.92 6.37
CA ARG A 70 -9.89 -6.34 5.06
C ARG A 70 -11.40 -6.12 4.84
N LYS A 71 -11.99 -5.14 5.53
CA LYS A 71 -13.46 -4.88 5.54
C LYS A 71 -13.94 -3.79 4.60
N SER A 72 -13.06 -3.18 3.79
CA SER A 72 -13.47 -2.06 2.94
C SER A 72 -14.44 -2.49 1.85
N LYS A 73 -15.48 -1.67 1.66
CA LYS A 73 -16.44 -1.82 0.56
C LYS A 73 -16.05 -1.01 -0.68
N CYS A 74 -15.03 -0.14 -0.58
CA CYS A 74 -14.61 0.74 -1.68
C CYS A 74 -13.93 -0.03 -2.80
N LEU A 75 -12.97 -0.90 -2.45
CA LEU A 75 -12.30 -1.85 -3.36
C LEU A 75 -11.62 -1.23 -4.59
N SER A 76 -11.52 0.09 -4.62
CA SER A 76 -10.90 0.86 -5.69
C SER A 76 -9.38 0.78 -5.62
N SER A 77 -8.72 1.06 -6.74
CA SER A 77 -7.26 1.16 -6.78
C SER A 77 -6.76 2.29 -5.89
N MET A 78 -5.59 2.08 -5.28
CA MET A 78 -4.87 3.13 -4.57
C MET A 78 -3.56 3.42 -5.28
N GLU A 79 -3.39 4.68 -5.69
CA GLU A 79 -2.22 5.17 -6.40
C GLU A 79 -1.07 5.44 -5.40
N PRO A 80 0.17 5.01 -5.68
CA PRO A 80 1.33 5.43 -4.92
C PRO A 80 1.64 6.90 -5.21
N MET A 81 1.51 7.75 -4.20
CA MET A 81 1.67 9.21 -4.32
C MET A 81 3.09 9.69 -4.02
N GLY A 82 3.82 8.94 -3.20
CA GLY A 82 5.17 9.29 -2.80
C GLY A 82 5.65 8.40 -1.67
N LEU A 83 6.79 8.77 -1.09
CA LEU A 83 7.42 8.05 0.02
C LEU A 83 7.44 8.93 1.27
N VAL A 84 7.45 8.30 2.43
CA VAL A 84 7.66 8.95 3.73
C VAL A 84 8.58 8.11 4.60
N PHE A 85 9.29 8.74 5.52
CA PHE A 85 9.97 8.04 6.59
C PHE A 85 9.06 7.87 7.80
N LYS A 86 9.12 6.69 8.41
CA LYS A 86 8.54 6.43 9.72
C LYS A 86 9.64 6.50 10.77
N ASN A 87 9.37 7.25 11.83
CA ASN A 87 10.35 7.64 12.85
C ASN A 87 11.57 8.32 12.19
N THR A 88 12.64 8.63 12.92
CA THR A 88 13.81 9.40 12.46
C THR A 88 14.64 8.71 11.36
N GLY A 89 14.03 8.36 10.22
CA GLY A 89 14.70 7.87 9.02
C GLY A 89 14.92 6.35 8.91
N ALA A 90 14.50 5.56 9.89
CA ALA A 90 14.84 4.14 9.93
C ALA A 90 13.98 3.25 9.02
N GLU A 91 12.76 3.67 8.69
CA GLU A 91 11.80 2.84 7.94
C GLU A 91 11.15 3.65 6.81
N LEU A 92 11.26 3.15 5.58
CA LEU A 92 10.66 3.76 4.39
C LEU A 92 9.25 3.20 4.18
N MET A 93 8.29 4.09 3.93
CA MET A 93 6.90 3.74 3.63
C MET A 93 6.45 4.39 2.33
N VAL A 94 5.57 3.71 1.61
CA VAL A 94 4.83 4.28 0.48
C VAL A 94 3.52 4.90 0.97
N VAL A 95 3.19 6.07 0.43
CA VAL A 95 1.90 6.73 0.64
C VAL A 95 0.98 6.35 -0.50
N HIS A 96 -0.20 5.85 -0.18
CA HIS A 96 -1.23 5.50 -1.15
C HIS A 96 -2.45 6.40 -0.99
N LYS A 97 -3.03 6.83 -2.12
CA LYS A 97 -4.33 7.53 -2.15
C LYS A 97 -5.34 6.68 -2.91
N CYS A 98 -6.47 6.40 -2.28
CA CYS A 98 -7.58 5.70 -2.93
C CYS A 98 -8.24 6.60 -3.98
N LEU A 99 -8.33 6.12 -5.22
CA LEU A 99 -8.97 6.87 -6.31
C LEU A 99 -10.51 6.85 -6.23
N GLY A 100 -11.10 5.95 -5.44
CA GLY A 100 -12.55 5.85 -5.27
C GLY A 100 -13.11 6.76 -4.17
N CYS A 101 -12.46 6.78 -3.00
CA CYS A 101 -12.95 7.53 -1.84
C CYS A 101 -11.96 8.56 -1.27
N GLY A 102 -10.77 8.70 -1.85
CA GLY A 102 -9.77 9.68 -1.41
C GLY A 102 -8.99 9.31 -0.13
N LYS A 103 -9.30 8.19 0.53
CA LYS A 103 -8.58 7.73 1.73
C LYS A 103 -7.09 7.59 1.47
N ILE A 104 -6.28 8.02 2.45
CA ILE A 104 -4.83 7.88 2.41
C ILE A 104 -4.38 6.80 3.39
N SER A 105 -3.43 5.97 2.95
CA SER A 105 -2.72 5.01 3.81
C SER A 105 -1.21 5.12 3.64
N LYS A 106 -0.47 4.69 4.66
CA LYS A 106 0.98 4.57 4.64
C LYS A 106 1.32 3.10 4.85
N ASN A 107 2.07 2.51 3.93
CA ASN A 107 2.37 1.08 3.92
C ASN A 107 3.89 0.87 3.85
N ARG A 108 4.41 -0.05 4.66
CA ARG A 108 5.85 -0.37 4.69
C ARG A 108 6.29 -0.89 3.32
N ILE A 109 7.48 -0.48 2.87
CA ILE A 109 8.18 -1.09 1.74
C ILE A 109 8.74 -2.46 2.15
N ALA A 110 8.42 -3.50 1.40
CA ALA A 110 8.95 -4.85 1.60
C ALA A 110 10.30 -5.02 0.89
N ALA A 111 11.10 -5.98 1.33
CA ALA A 111 12.44 -6.21 0.77
C ALA A 111 12.43 -6.66 -0.71
N ASP A 112 11.31 -7.19 -1.19
CA ASP A 112 11.13 -7.64 -2.57
C ASP A 112 10.40 -6.61 -3.46
N ASP A 113 10.13 -5.41 -2.95
CA ASP A 113 9.61 -4.32 -3.77
C ASP A 113 10.66 -3.84 -4.77
N ASN A 114 10.21 -3.52 -5.98
CA ASN A 114 11.10 -3.13 -7.06
C ASN A 114 11.77 -1.78 -6.78
N SER A 115 13.07 -1.81 -6.51
CA SER A 115 13.88 -0.63 -6.18
C SER A 115 13.86 0.44 -7.27
N PHE A 116 13.80 0.08 -8.54
CA PHE A 116 13.70 1.04 -9.65
C PHE A 116 12.39 1.83 -9.60
N VAL A 117 11.27 1.18 -9.26
CA VAL A 117 9.97 1.84 -9.12
C VAL A 117 9.95 2.75 -7.89
N ILE A 118 10.60 2.35 -6.80
CA ILE A 118 10.77 3.18 -5.61
C ILE A 118 11.58 4.44 -5.94
N LEU A 119 12.70 4.30 -6.67
CA LEU A 119 13.51 5.43 -7.12
C LEU A 119 12.76 6.36 -8.08
N THR A 120 11.89 5.81 -8.92
CA THR A 120 11.04 6.63 -9.80
C THR A 120 10.00 7.41 -8.98
N LEU A 121 9.44 6.79 -7.94
CA LEU A 121 8.44 7.41 -7.07
C LEU A 121 9.01 8.55 -6.22
N ILE A 122 10.24 8.43 -5.71
CA ILE A 122 10.91 9.54 -5.00
C ILE A 122 11.15 10.73 -5.93
N ARG A 123 11.61 10.49 -7.16
CA ARG A 123 11.83 11.56 -8.15
C ARG A 123 10.55 12.32 -8.47
N ARG A 124 9.43 11.61 -8.63
CA ARG A 124 8.12 12.26 -8.76
C ARG A 124 7.81 13.17 -7.57
N SER A 125 8.22 12.80 -6.36
CA SER A 125 8.03 13.62 -5.15
C SER A 125 8.92 14.86 -5.12
N LEU A 126 10.09 14.82 -5.78
CA LEU A 126 10.98 15.96 -5.97
C LEU A 126 10.41 16.98 -6.96
N ASP A 127 9.69 16.51 -7.98
CA ASP A 127 9.10 17.33 -9.04
C ASP A 127 7.73 17.95 -8.67
N ILE A 128 7.20 17.67 -7.47
CA ILE A 128 5.92 18.23 -6.99
C ILE A 128 6.06 19.74 -6.74
N LEU A 129 5.08 20.52 -7.20
CA LEU A 129 5.02 21.97 -7.03
C LEU A 129 4.92 22.37 -5.53
N PRO A 130 5.43 23.55 -5.12
CA PRO A 130 5.40 23.99 -3.73
C PRO A 130 4.00 23.96 -3.09
N ASP A 131 2.96 24.40 -3.82
CA ASP A 131 1.58 24.43 -3.33
C ASP A 131 0.99 23.03 -3.12
N GLU A 132 1.31 22.10 -4.01
CA GLU A 132 0.92 20.70 -3.89
C GLU A 132 1.63 20.04 -2.70
N ARG A 133 2.91 20.34 -2.50
CA ARG A 133 3.68 19.84 -1.34
C ARG A 133 3.09 20.34 -0.02
N GLU A 134 2.69 21.60 0.05
CA GLU A 134 2.02 22.16 1.22
C GLU A 134 0.67 21.48 1.48
N THR A 135 -0.05 21.10 0.42
CA THR A 135 -1.28 20.32 0.54
C THR A 135 -1.03 18.97 1.22
N PHE A 136 0.02 18.24 0.82
CA PHE A 136 0.39 16.99 1.51
C PHE A 136 0.76 17.21 2.98
N ARG A 137 1.50 18.27 3.30
CA ARG A 137 1.86 18.60 4.69
C ARG A 137 0.64 18.89 5.56
N ARG A 138 -0.33 19.64 5.05
CA ARG A 138 -1.61 19.87 5.75
C ARG A 138 -2.40 18.59 6.01
N MET A 139 -2.20 17.57 5.18
CA MET A 139 -2.75 16.22 5.38
C MET A 139 -1.91 15.35 6.34
N GLY A 140 -0.85 15.89 6.95
CA GLY A 140 0.05 15.14 7.84
C GLY A 140 1.01 14.20 7.10
N ILE A 141 1.34 14.54 5.85
CA ILE A 141 2.20 13.76 4.98
C ILE A 141 3.38 14.63 4.59
N ASP A 142 4.51 14.43 5.26
CA ASP A 142 5.77 15.06 4.86
C ASP A 142 6.50 14.13 3.89
N LEU A 143 6.30 14.39 2.59
CA LEU A 143 6.90 13.57 1.54
C LEU A 143 8.43 13.62 1.64
N CYS A 144 9.04 12.44 1.53
CA CYS A 144 10.48 12.30 1.45
C CYS A 144 11.02 13.04 0.21
N THR A 145 12.12 13.75 0.41
CA THR A 145 12.87 14.45 -0.65
C THR A 145 14.35 14.09 -0.65
N ASP A 146 14.76 13.09 0.14
CA ASP A 146 16.15 12.66 0.26
C ASP A 146 16.37 11.38 -0.56
N GLU A 147 16.66 11.55 -1.86
CA GLU A 147 16.94 10.42 -2.76
C GLU A 147 18.18 9.62 -2.31
N GLU A 148 19.20 10.30 -1.78
CA GLU A 148 20.43 9.66 -1.30
C GLU A 148 20.17 8.74 -0.11
N MET A 149 19.36 9.19 0.84
CA MET A 149 18.94 8.36 1.97
C MET A 149 18.10 7.16 1.51
N VAL A 150 17.19 7.35 0.55
CA VAL A 150 16.43 6.25 -0.05
C VAL A 150 17.37 5.24 -0.71
N ARG A 151 18.38 5.70 -1.47
CA ARG A 151 19.40 4.83 -2.08
C ARG A 151 20.17 4.03 -1.05
N ARG A 152 20.59 4.66 0.05
CA ARG A 152 21.29 3.97 1.15
C ARG A 152 20.43 2.88 1.80
N LEU A 153 19.13 3.08 1.93
CA LEU A 153 18.22 2.06 2.46
C LEU A 153 17.99 0.91 1.47
N LEU A 154 17.94 1.19 0.17
CA LEU A 154 17.71 0.17 -0.85
C LEU A 154 18.96 -0.68 -1.15
N TYR A 155 20.15 -0.07 -1.13
CA TYR A 155 21.39 -0.70 -1.62
C TYR A 155 22.49 -0.83 -0.56
N GLY A 156 22.29 -0.27 0.64
CA GLY A 156 23.32 -0.20 1.67
C GLY A 156 24.38 0.89 1.40
N GLN A 157 25.39 0.97 2.27
CA GLN A 157 26.45 1.98 2.19
C GLN A 157 27.44 1.76 1.05
N SER A 158 27.37 0.64 0.35
CA SER A 158 28.28 0.29 -0.75
C SER A 158 27.96 1.01 -2.07
N PHE A 159 26.89 1.82 -2.11
CA PHE A 159 26.58 2.68 -3.24
C PHE A 159 27.31 4.02 -3.09
N SER A 160 28.64 4.00 -3.17
CA SER A 160 29.45 5.20 -3.39
C SER A 160 29.18 5.69 -4.81
N SER A 161 28.68 6.91 -4.97
CA SER A 161 28.60 7.56 -6.26
C SER A 161 30.02 7.82 -6.78
N GLU A 162 30.58 6.86 -7.51
CA GLU A 162 31.61 7.18 -8.50
C GLU A 162 30.92 7.86 -9.67
N LYS A 163 30.95 9.20 -9.67
CA LYS A 163 31.20 10.05 -10.84
C LYS A 163 31.34 11.51 -10.44
#